data_AF-A0A3N7CHC3-F1
#
_entry.id   AF-A0A3N7CHC3-F1
#
_cell.length_a   1.000
_cell.length_b   1.000
_cell.length_c   1.000
_cell.angle_alpha   90.00
_cell.angle_beta   90.00
_cell.angle_gamma   90.00
#
_symmetry.space_group_name_H-M   'P 1'
#
loop_
_entity.id
_entity.type
_entity.pdbx_description
1 polymer ?
#
loop_
_entity_poly.entity_id
_entity_poly.type
_entity_poly.pdbx_seq_one_letter_code
_entity_poly.pdbx_strand_id
1 'polypeptide(L)'
;MREKINDFLTIVIIIPIVMLFLLFFLPFIVIHKINYYFEKKKTNKLYIDYLLKIDGHKFFCYNNRKDVQEFIEKQIIPTLPKDVKLIFLDGRTPKSEYTESFASTILYRIQNQVGFPYLLRIQEGSVLEKSINNELYNSLNQGHNNEPLYDAINKFYQ
;
A
#
# COMPACT_ATOMS: atom_id res chain seq x y z
N MET A 1 0.25 53.96 28.10
CA MET A 1 -1.17 54.17 27.67
C MET A 1 -1.30 54.18 26.15
N ARG A 2 -0.44 54.92 25.41
CA ARG A 2 -0.43 54.96 23.94
C ARG A 2 -0.17 53.60 23.26
N GLU A 3 0.76 52.81 23.77
CA GLU A 3 1.05 51.46 23.24
C GLU A 3 -0.15 50.51 23.36
N LYS A 4 -0.79 50.45 24.54
CA LYS A 4 -2.02 49.64 24.74
C LYS A 4 -3.18 50.03 23.81
N ILE A 5 -3.25 51.30 23.39
CA ILE A 5 -4.27 51.79 22.45
C ILE A 5 -3.92 51.36 21.01
N ASN A 6 -2.65 51.39 20.63
CA ASN A 6 -2.19 50.92 19.32
C ASN A 6 -2.37 49.40 19.16
N ASP A 7 -2.10 48.63 20.21
CA ASP A 7 -2.33 47.17 20.20
C ASP A 7 -3.82 46.85 20.05
N PHE A 8 -4.68 47.56 20.78
CA PHE A 8 -6.12 47.40 20.67
C PHE A 8 -6.64 47.72 19.26
N LEU A 9 -6.20 48.83 18.66
CA LEU A 9 -6.56 49.21 17.29
C LEU A 9 -6.07 48.19 16.26
N THR A 10 -4.87 47.66 16.46
CA THR A 10 -4.30 46.62 15.58
C THR A 10 -5.14 45.34 15.62
N ILE A 11 -5.55 44.90 16.81
CA ILE A 11 -6.42 43.72 16.96
C ILE A 11 -7.79 43.93 16.30
N VAL A 12 -8.39 45.10 16.49
CA VAL A 12 -9.70 45.46 15.90
C VAL A 12 -9.65 45.46 14.36
N ILE A 13 -8.50 45.75 13.75
CA ILE A 13 -8.32 45.72 12.29
C ILE A 13 -8.00 44.30 11.78
N ILE A 14 -7.17 43.54 12.49
CA ILE A 14 -6.73 42.21 12.05
C ILE A 14 -7.89 41.20 12.11
N ILE A 15 -8.70 41.22 13.18
CA ILE A 15 -9.82 40.28 13.35
C ILE A 15 -10.79 40.24 12.16
N PRO A 16 -11.34 41.38 11.67
CA PRO A 16 -12.26 41.36 10.54
C PRO A 16 -11.58 40.95 9.24
N ILE A 17 -10.27 41.25 9.06
CA ILE A 17 -9.51 40.78 7.89
C ILE A 17 -9.38 39.26 7.92
N VAL A 18 -9.01 38.68 9.07
CA VAL A 18 -8.93 37.21 9.23
C VAL A 18 -10.30 36.57 9.06
N MET A 19 -11.35 37.18 9.60
CA MET A 19 -12.72 36.69 9.48
C MET A 19 -13.20 36.73 8.02
N LEU A 20 -12.89 37.80 7.29
CA LEU A 20 -13.19 37.93 5.86
C LEU A 20 -12.41 36.90 5.04
N PHE A 21 -11.14 36.68 5.37
CA PHE A 21 -10.30 35.66 4.75
C PHE A 21 -10.90 34.26 4.98
N LEU A 22 -11.23 33.91 6.22
CA LEU A 22 -11.88 32.63 6.53
C LEU A 22 -13.20 32.47 5.77
N LEU A 23 -14.05 33.50 5.73
CA LEU A 23 -15.31 33.47 5.00
C LEU A 23 -15.11 33.23 3.49
N PHE A 24 -14.07 33.83 2.91
CA PHE A 24 -13.73 33.69 1.49
C PHE A 24 -13.16 32.30 1.15
N PHE A 25 -12.29 31.74 1.99
CA PHE A 25 -11.63 30.45 1.72
C PHE A 25 -12.44 29.23 2.19
N LEU A 26 -13.38 29.38 3.13
CA LEU A 26 -14.25 28.29 3.58
C LEU A 26 -14.95 27.53 2.43
N PRO A 27 -15.63 28.21 1.47
CA PRO A 27 -16.30 27.51 0.37
C PRO A 27 -15.31 26.74 -0.50
N PHE A 28 -14.09 27.26 -0.70
CA PHE A 28 -13.07 26.58 -1.48
C PHE A 28 -12.58 25.30 -0.80
N ILE A 29 -12.39 25.33 0.53
CA ILE A 29 -12.03 24.15 1.32
C ILE A 29 -13.14 23.09 1.25
N VAL A 30 -14.42 23.51 1.34
CA VAL A 30 -15.57 22.60 1.24
C VAL A 30 -15.65 21.95 -0.14
N ILE A 31 -15.57 22.74 -1.22
CA ILE A 31 -15.57 22.23 -2.60
C ILE A 31 -14.41 21.26 -2.82
N HIS A 32 -13.21 21.60 -2.35
CA HIS A 32 -12.04 20.74 -2.46
C HIS A 32 -12.26 19.39 -1.76
N LYS A 33 -12.80 19.39 -0.53
CA LYS A 33 -13.12 18.16 0.21
C LYS A 33 -14.16 17.31 -0.51
N ILE A 34 -15.20 17.93 -1.08
CA ILE A 34 -16.24 17.24 -1.83
C ILE A 34 -15.64 16.57 -3.07
N ASN A 35 -14.88 17.31 -3.87
CA ASN A 35 -14.25 16.79 -5.08
C ASN A 35 -13.28 15.64 -4.74
N TYR A 36 -12.46 15.81 -3.71
CA TYR A 36 -11.55 14.77 -3.23
C TYR A 36 -12.31 13.49 -2.82
N TYR A 37 -13.44 13.63 -2.12
CA TYR A 37 -14.27 12.49 -1.73
C TYR A 37 -14.81 11.73 -2.95
N PHE A 38 -15.35 12.44 -3.95
CA PHE A 38 -15.88 11.82 -5.16
C PHE A 38 -14.79 11.15 -6.00
N GLU A 39 -13.63 11.79 -6.18
CA GLU A 39 -12.50 11.21 -6.89
C GLU A 39 -11.94 9.97 -6.19
N LYS A 40 -11.83 10.01 -4.85
CA LYS A 40 -11.42 8.85 -4.06
C LYS A 40 -12.41 7.71 -4.19
N LYS A 41 -13.72 7.98 -4.15
CA LYS A 41 -14.78 6.98 -4.33
C LYS A 41 -14.71 6.34 -5.71
N LYS A 42 -14.54 7.15 -6.77
CA LYS A 42 -14.39 6.69 -8.16
C LYS A 42 -13.14 5.81 -8.33
N THR A 43 -12.00 6.27 -7.84
CA THR A 43 -10.74 5.51 -7.88
C THR A 43 -10.87 4.18 -7.13
N ASN A 44 -11.52 4.19 -5.96
CA ASN A 44 -11.74 2.96 -5.21
C ASN A 44 -12.67 1.99 -5.93
N LYS A 45 -13.71 2.49 -6.60
CA LYS A 45 -14.57 1.67 -7.44
C LYS A 45 -13.79 1.04 -8.60
N LEU A 46 -13.00 1.83 -9.33
CA LEU A 46 -12.17 1.32 -10.44
C LEU A 46 -11.19 0.24 -9.96
N TYR A 47 -10.62 0.41 -8.77
CA TYR A 47 -9.74 -0.58 -8.15
C TYR A 47 -10.50 -1.88 -7.82
N ILE A 48 -11.67 -1.79 -7.19
CA ILE A 48 -12.50 -2.97 -6.88
C ILE A 48 -12.96 -3.67 -8.17
N ASP A 49 -13.43 -2.90 -9.16
CA ASP A 49 -13.83 -3.42 -10.47
C ASP A 49 -12.66 -4.14 -11.16
N TYR A 50 -11.42 -3.66 -10.97
CA TYR A 50 -10.23 -4.33 -11.45
C TYR A 50 -9.95 -5.62 -10.68
N LEU A 51 -10.01 -5.61 -9.35
CA LEU A 51 -9.84 -6.82 -8.53
C LEU A 51 -10.86 -7.90 -8.91
N LEU A 52 -12.12 -7.53 -9.14
CA LEU A 52 -13.15 -8.47 -9.60
C LEU A 52 -12.85 -9.08 -10.98
N LYS A 53 -12.11 -8.39 -11.86
CA LYS A 53 -11.70 -8.93 -13.17
C LYS A 53 -10.58 -9.96 -13.06
N ILE A 54 -9.76 -9.87 -12.03
CA ILE A 54 -8.64 -10.77 -11.78
C ILE A 54 -8.93 -11.67 -10.57
N ASP A 55 -10.21 -11.94 -10.32
CA ASP A 55 -10.62 -12.75 -9.19
C ASP A 55 -9.99 -14.14 -9.25
N GLY A 56 -9.54 -14.65 -8.11
CA GLY A 56 -8.79 -15.91 -8.02
C GLY A 56 -7.31 -15.81 -8.38
N HIS A 57 -6.80 -14.67 -8.87
CA HIS A 57 -5.37 -14.51 -9.12
C HIS A 57 -4.57 -14.55 -7.81
N LYS A 58 -3.40 -15.21 -7.87
CA LYS A 58 -2.47 -15.37 -6.75
C LYS A 58 -1.17 -14.65 -7.08
N PHE A 59 -0.59 -13.96 -6.10
CA PHE A 59 0.65 -13.20 -6.28
C PHE A 59 1.65 -13.48 -5.19
N PHE A 60 2.88 -13.76 -5.59
CA PHE A 60 4.03 -13.77 -4.70
C PHE A 60 4.82 -12.48 -4.90
N CYS A 61 4.93 -11.68 -3.84
CA CYS A 61 5.55 -10.37 -3.86
C CYS A 61 6.84 -10.37 -3.05
N TYR A 62 7.95 -9.92 -3.64
CA TYR A 62 9.26 -9.87 -2.98
C TYR A 62 10.03 -8.62 -3.41
N ASN A 63 11.13 -8.31 -2.73
CA ASN A 63 11.91 -7.09 -2.97
C ASN A 63 13.38 -7.38 -3.30
N ASN A 64 14.13 -6.33 -3.63
CA ASN A 64 15.53 -6.39 -4.03
C ASN A 64 16.55 -6.48 -2.87
N ARG A 65 16.15 -7.01 -1.70
CA ARG A 65 17.10 -7.25 -0.60
C ARG A 65 17.99 -8.44 -0.95
N LYS A 66 19.23 -8.16 -1.39
CA LYS A 66 20.21 -9.12 -1.95
C LYS A 66 20.14 -10.56 -1.42
N ASP A 67 20.46 -10.79 -0.15
CA ASP A 67 20.56 -12.15 0.41
C ASP A 67 19.21 -12.90 0.38
N VAL A 68 18.11 -12.16 0.57
CA VAL A 68 16.75 -12.69 0.53
C VAL A 68 16.32 -12.93 -0.91
N GLN A 69 16.62 -12.01 -1.82
CA GLN A 69 16.29 -12.12 -3.23
C GLN A 69 16.91 -13.38 -3.84
N GLU A 70 18.21 -13.59 -3.63
CA GLU A 70 18.92 -14.75 -4.18
C GLU A 70 18.33 -16.07 -3.66
N PHE A 71 17.97 -16.12 -2.37
CA PHE A 71 17.30 -17.28 -1.78
C PHE A 71 15.92 -17.52 -2.39
N ILE A 72 15.10 -16.47 -2.49
CA ILE A 72 13.76 -16.54 -3.09
C ILE A 72 13.83 -17.06 -4.52
N GLU A 73 14.71 -16.49 -5.35
CA GLU A 73 14.82 -16.82 -6.77
C GLU A 73 15.31 -18.26 -6.99
N LYS A 74 16.22 -18.76 -6.14
CA LYS A 74 16.79 -20.11 -6.28
C LYS A 74 15.95 -21.21 -5.62
N GLN A 75 15.29 -20.92 -4.51
CA GLN A 75 14.65 -21.95 -3.66
C GLN A 75 13.12 -21.86 -3.67
N ILE A 76 12.56 -20.65 -3.67
CA ILE A 76 11.11 -20.48 -3.53
C ILE A 76 10.42 -20.41 -4.88
N ILE A 77 10.83 -19.53 -5.78
CA ILE A 77 10.17 -19.34 -7.08
C ILE A 77 10.00 -20.66 -7.87
N PRO A 78 11.01 -21.56 -7.93
CA PRO A 78 10.86 -22.83 -8.65
C PRO A 78 9.82 -23.79 -8.05
N THR A 79 9.47 -23.63 -6.76
CA THR A 79 8.51 -24.49 -6.05
C THR A 79 7.11 -23.89 -6.00
N LEU A 80 6.93 -22.63 -6.42
CA LEU A 80 5.63 -22.00 -6.48
C LEU A 80 4.71 -22.68 -7.51
N PRO A 81 3.40 -22.79 -7.22
CA PRO A 81 2.41 -23.18 -8.21
C PRO A 81 2.48 -22.30 -9.46
N LYS A 82 2.28 -22.90 -10.65
CA LYS A 82 2.42 -22.19 -11.95
C LYS A 82 1.42 -21.05 -12.15
N ASP A 83 0.31 -21.06 -11.42
CA ASP A 83 -0.73 -20.04 -11.42
C ASP A 83 -0.37 -18.83 -10.53
N VAL A 84 0.65 -18.94 -9.68
CA VAL A 84 1.14 -17.83 -8.86
C VAL A 84 1.96 -16.86 -9.71
N LYS A 85 1.52 -15.61 -9.76
CA LYS A 85 2.18 -14.53 -10.49
C LYS A 85 3.20 -13.81 -9.60
N LEU A 86 4.25 -13.26 -10.20
CA LEU A 86 5.32 -12.59 -9.47
C LEU A 86 5.16 -11.07 -9.53
N ILE A 87 5.34 -10.40 -8.39
CA ILE A 87 5.54 -8.96 -8.30
C ILE A 87 6.87 -8.70 -7.59
N PHE A 88 7.87 -8.29 -8.36
CA PHE A 88 9.18 -7.94 -7.83
C PHE A 88 9.27 -6.44 -7.57
N LEU A 89 9.59 -6.03 -6.34
CA LEU A 89 9.77 -4.64 -5.96
C LEU A 89 11.26 -4.25 -6.04
N ASP A 90 11.63 -3.58 -7.13
CA ASP A 90 12.96 -3.00 -7.29
C ASP A 90 12.99 -1.58 -6.71
N GLY A 91 13.42 -1.47 -5.46
CA GLY A 91 13.37 -0.22 -4.69
C GLY A 91 11.93 0.21 -4.44
N ARG A 92 11.45 1.20 -5.22
CA ARG A 92 10.05 1.67 -5.18
C ARG A 92 9.25 1.30 -6.41
N THR A 93 9.86 0.61 -7.36
CA THR A 93 9.27 0.36 -8.68
C THR A 93 8.89 -1.12 -8.80
N PRO A 94 7.60 -1.46 -8.82
CA PRO A 94 7.18 -2.83 -9.01
C PRO A 94 7.38 -3.28 -10.46
N LYS A 95 7.84 -4.52 -10.63
CA LYS A 95 8.09 -5.21 -11.89
C LYS A 95 7.24 -6.48 -11.92
N SER A 96 6.35 -6.58 -12.90
CA SER A 96 5.45 -7.73 -13.09
C SER A 96 4.89 -7.73 -14.51
N GLU A 97 4.11 -8.77 -14.84
CA GLU A 97 3.29 -8.79 -16.07
C GLU A 97 2.11 -7.78 -16.04
N TYR A 98 1.83 -7.19 -14.87
CA TYR A 98 0.76 -6.20 -14.68
C TYR A 98 1.29 -4.77 -14.77
N THR A 99 0.36 -3.83 -14.95
CA THR A 99 0.70 -2.41 -14.98
C THR A 99 1.35 -1.96 -13.67
N GLU A 100 2.33 -1.06 -13.77
CA GLU A 100 3.02 -0.51 -12.61
C GLU A 100 2.05 0.16 -11.64
N SER A 101 1.02 0.85 -12.16
CA SER A 101 -0.02 1.48 -11.35
C SER A 101 -0.81 0.46 -10.52
N PHE A 102 -1.18 -0.68 -11.10
CA PHE A 102 -1.87 -1.75 -10.38
C PHE A 102 -0.97 -2.36 -9.31
N ALA A 103 0.24 -2.78 -9.69
CA ALA A 103 1.18 -3.41 -8.76
C ALA A 103 1.58 -2.45 -7.62
N SER A 104 1.71 -1.16 -7.90
CA SER A 104 1.95 -0.14 -6.86
C SER A 104 0.76 0.00 -5.92
N THR A 105 -0.46 0.01 -6.47
CA THR A 105 -1.69 0.16 -5.69
C THR A 105 -1.94 -1.03 -4.78
N ILE A 106 -1.74 -2.26 -5.27
CA ILE A 106 -1.95 -3.47 -4.45
C ILE A 106 -0.94 -3.54 -3.32
N LEU A 107 0.35 -3.25 -3.59
CA LEU A 107 1.40 -3.26 -2.57
C LEU A 107 1.21 -2.13 -1.54
N TYR A 108 0.77 -0.94 -1.97
CA TYR A 108 0.50 0.19 -1.07
C TYR A 108 -0.69 -0.07 -0.14
N ARG A 109 -1.66 -0.88 -0.58
CA ARG A 109 -2.87 -1.20 0.19
C ARG A 109 -2.68 -2.34 1.19
N ILE A 110 -1.49 -2.92 1.28
CA ILE A 110 -1.16 -3.92 2.30
C ILE A 110 -1.29 -3.29 3.69
N GLN A 111 -2.17 -3.85 4.52
CA GLN A 111 -2.53 -3.32 5.82
C GLN A 111 -1.46 -3.64 6.87
N ASN A 112 -0.90 -4.84 6.81
CA ASN A 112 0.05 -5.34 7.81
C ASN A 112 1.48 -5.35 7.28
N GLN A 113 2.15 -4.20 7.37
CA GLN A 113 3.53 -4.01 6.87
C GLN A 113 4.61 -4.65 7.76
N VAL A 114 4.57 -5.98 7.92
CA VAL A 114 5.54 -6.77 8.71
C VAL A 114 6.87 -6.96 7.97
N GLY A 115 6.85 -6.81 6.64
CA GLY A 115 8.01 -6.91 5.75
C GLY A 115 7.81 -7.94 4.64
N PHE A 116 8.58 -7.82 3.58
CA PHE A 116 8.57 -8.75 2.45
C PHE A 116 9.25 -10.09 2.82
N PRO A 117 8.85 -11.22 2.20
CA PRO A 117 7.88 -11.31 1.11
C PRO A 117 6.42 -11.46 1.56
N TYR A 118 5.50 -11.16 0.64
CA TYR A 118 4.06 -11.30 0.83
C TYR A 118 3.46 -12.31 -0.15
N LEU A 119 2.49 -13.06 0.36
CA LEU A 119 1.57 -13.87 -0.41
C LEU A 119 0.26 -13.11 -0.52
N LEU A 120 -0.24 -12.92 -1.74
CA LEU A 120 -1.52 -12.27 -1.99
C LEU A 120 -2.45 -13.18 -2.77
N ARG A 121 -3.75 -13.12 -2.48
CA ARG A 121 -4.80 -13.78 -3.24
C ARG A 121 -5.97 -12.82 -3.43
N ILE A 122 -6.46 -12.70 -4.65
CA ILE A 122 -7.65 -11.91 -4.95
C ILE A 122 -8.87 -12.79 -4.78
N GLN A 123 -9.83 -12.34 -3.99
CA GLN A 123 -11.07 -13.06 -3.75
C GLN A 123 -12.21 -12.05 -3.55
N GLU A 124 -13.23 -12.15 -4.39
CA GLU A 124 -14.47 -11.37 -4.32
C GLU A 124 -14.22 -9.85 -4.25
N GLY A 125 -13.25 -9.36 -5.03
CA GLY A 125 -12.90 -7.93 -5.07
C GLY A 125 -12.12 -7.44 -3.84
N SER A 126 -11.57 -8.37 -3.04
CA SER A 126 -10.70 -8.10 -1.90
C SER A 126 -9.32 -8.74 -2.10
N VAL A 127 -8.31 -8.21 -1.40
CA VAL A 127 -6.95 -8.76 -1.36
C VAL A 127 -6.77 -9.45 -0.02
N LEU A 128 -6.62 -10.77 -0.04
CA LEU A 128 -6.10 -11.52 1.09
C LEU A 128 -4.58 -11.45 1.05
N GLU A 129 -3.97 -11.16 2.20
CA GLU A 129 -2.53 -10.96 2.30
C GLU A 129 -1.94 -11.71 3.50
N LYS A 130 -0.74 -12.24 3.32
CA LYS A 130 0.05 -12.82 4.39
C LYS A 130 1.54 -12.54 4.16
N SER A 131 2.18 -11.88 5.11
CA SER A 131 3.65 -11.83 5.15
C SER A 131 4.18 -13.20 5.58
N ILE A 132 5.23 -13.67 4.92
CA ILE A 132 6.00 -14.86 5.32
C ILE A 132 7.44 -14.47 5.72
N ASN A 133 7.62 -13.21 6.08
CA ASN A 133 8.92 -12.62 6.41
C ASN A 133 9.61 -13.39 7.56
N ASN A 134 8.84 -13.74 8.60
CA ASN A 134 9.37 -14.45 9.76
C ASN A 134 9.81 -15.87 9.40
N GLU A 135 8.95 -16.60 8.69
CA GLU A 135 9.24 -17.95 8.19
C GLU A 135 10.48 -17.95 7.30
N LEU A 136 10.61 -16.94 6.42
CA LEU A 136 11.76 -16.80 5.54
C LEU A 136 13.06 -16.55 6.30
N TYR A 137 13.07 -15.61 7.26
CA TYR A 137 14.28 -15.35 8.05
C TYR A 137 14.65 -16.52 8.96
N ASN A 138 13.67 -17.26 9.48
CA ASN A 138 13.94 -18.48 10.23
C ASN A 138 14.62 -19.52 9.34
N SER A 139 14.12 -19.75 8.12
CA SER A 139 14.74 -20.67 7.16
C SER A 139 16.15 -20.24 6.73
N LEU A 140 16.41 -18.93 6.57
CA LEU A 140 17.74 -18.40 6.28
C LEU A 140 18.72 -18.58 7.44
N ASN A 141 18.28 -18.34 8.69
CA ASN A 141 19.16 -18.33 9.85
C ASN A 141 19.34 -19.71 10.52
N GLN A 142 18.38 -20.62 10.40
CA GLN A 142 18.36 -21.91 11.12
C GLN A 142 18.78 -23.11 10.26
N GLY A 143 19.86 -22.97 9.48
CA GLY A 143 20.46 -24.11 8.78
C GLY A 143 19.57 -24.74 7.69
N HIS A 144 18.70 -23.94 7.05
CA HIS A 144 17.89 -24.34 5.89
C HIS A 144 16.74 -25.32 6.16
N ASN A 145 16.16 -25.36 7.37
CA ASN A 145 14.83 -25.95 7.49
C ASN A 145 13.80 -25.06 6.77
N ASN A 146 13.48 -25.45 5.55
CA ASN A 146 12.55 -24.72 4.67
C ASN A 146 11.11 -25.26 4.80
N GLU A 147 10.86 -26.31 5.57
CA GLU A 147 9.51 -26.88 5.73
C GLU A 147 8.49 -25.86 6.24
N PRO A 148 8.75 -25.09 7.32
CA PRO A 148 7.76 -24.12 7.82
C PRO A 148 7.42 -23.04 6.79
N LEU A 149 8.40 -22.65 5.98
CA LEU A 149 8.25 -21.68 4.91
C LEU A 149 7.39 -22.23 3.76
N TYR A 150 7.69 -23.44 3.30
CA TYR A 150 6.91 -24.09 2.24
C TYR A 150 5.49 -24.41 2.70
N ASP A 151 5.30 -24.86 3.94
CA ASP A 151 3.98 -25.08 4.53
C ASP A 151 3.17 -23.78 4.59
N ALA A 152 3.80 -22.67 4.99
CA ALA A 152 3.15 -21.37 5.02
C ALA A 152 2.70 -20.90 3.63
N ILE A 153 3.48 -21.18 2.59
CA ILE A 153 3.17 -20.88 1.19
C ILE A 153 2.04 -21.78 0.67
N ASN A 154 2.17 -23.09 0.84
CA ASN A 154 1.21 -24.07 0.38
C ASN A 154 -0.16 -23.86 1.02
N LYS A 155 -0.21 -23.69 2.35
CA LYS A 155 -1.45 -23.44 3.10
C LYS A 155 -2.18 -22.17 2.66
N PHE A 156 -1.48 -21.20 2.08
CA PHE A 156 -2.10 -19.95 1.63
C PHE A 156 -2.66 -20.06 0.20
N TYR A 157 -1.96 -20.77 -0.69
CA TYR A 157 -2.33 -20.88 -2.11
C TYR A 157 -3.19 -22.09 -2.47
N GLN A 158 -3.21 -23.13 -1.64
CA GLN A 158 -4.08 -24.30 -1.76
C GLN A 158 -5.39 -24.06 -1.00
#